data_AF-A0A0G4MKU2-F1
#
_entry.id   AF-A0A0G4MKU2-F1
#
_cell.length_a   1.000
_cell.length_b   1.000
_cell.length_c   1.000
_cell.angle_alpha   90.00
_cell.angle_beta   90.00
_cell.angle_gamma   90.00
#
_symmetry.space_group_name_H-M   'P 1'
#
loop_
_entity.id
_entity.type
_entity.pdbx_description
1 polymer ?
#
loop_
_entity_poly.entity_id
_entity_poly.type
_entity_poly.pdbx_seq_one_letter_code
_entity_poly.pdbx_strand_id
1 'polypeptide(L)'
;MALPSNNICAMRYHPDRKRFVLYFDAMETTCDQAIAATSAPNIPSLAKTIDRISMFTECREDRPVAGENWYVMQHLPELTVCGDCYDDVVKPRILQDGQVARSFSMRPKQLSIATCQLYSERMREVFRKACRRNDVKYLEGKVLERQKIEASIHAELARLHKRRGQDEWTEKEMEKLISTWKKWE
;
A
#
# COMPACT_ATOMS: atom_id res chain seq x y z
N MET A 1 16.28 -5.03 10.47
CA MET A 1 15.87 -3.67 10.87
C MET A 1 15.70 -2.86 9.61
N ALA A 2 14.51 -2.30 9.37
CA ALA A 2 14.30 -1.39 8.25
C ALA A 2 15.11 -0.12 8.51
N LEU A 3 15.94 0.31 7.55
CA LEU A 3 16.67 1.56 7.67
C LEU A 3 15.66 2.72 7.69
N PRO A 4 15.82 3.73 8.58
CA PRO A 4 14.92 4.87 8.61
C PRO A 4 14.94 5.57 7.26
N SER A 5 13.78 5.69 6.62
CA SER A 5 13.67 6.44 5.38
C SER A 5 13.79 7.93 5.71
N ASN A 6 14.85 8.57 5.21
CA ASN A 6 14.98 10.03 5.31
C ASN A 6 13.71 10.68 4.70
N ASN A 7 13.05 11.54 5.48
CA ASN A 7 11.88 12.35 5.10
C ASN A 7 10.47 11.74 5.23
N ILE A 8 10.28 10.59 5.89
CA ILE A 8 8.93 10.06 6.18
C ILE A 8 8.79 9.77 7.68
N CYS A 9 7.88 10.47 8.35
CA CYS A 9 7.53 10.22 9.74
C CYS A 9 6.68 8.95 9.85
N ALA A 10 7.15 7.95 10.60
CA ALA A 10 6.41 6.71 10.85
C ALA A 10 5.08 6.92 11.62
N MET A 11 4.93 8.07 12.28
CA MET A 11 3.69 8.51 12.96
C MET A 11 2.84 9.46 12.09
N ARG A 12 3.06 9.51 10.77
CA ARG A 12 2.24 10.34 9.88
C ARG A 12 0.82 9.74 9.78
N TYR A 13 -0.19 10.53 10.10
CA TYR A 13 -1.58 10.18 9.83
C TYR A 13 -1.85 10.17 8.32
N HIS A 14 -2.47 9.09 7.84
CA HIS A 14 -3.02 8.98 6.48
C HIS A 14 -4.36 8.24 6.57
N PRO A 15 -5.46 8.78 5.99
CA PRO A 15 -6.80 8.20 6.15
C PRO A 15 -6.89 6.71 5.77
N ASP A 16 -6.19 6.32 4.71
CA ASP A 16 -6.22 4.95 4.19
C ASP A 16 -5.17 4.01 4.79
N ARG A 17 -4.43 4.46 5.82
CA ARG A 17 -3.37 3.68 6.46
C ARG A 17 -3.62 3.52 7.95
N LYS A 18 -3.54 2.29 8.44
CA LYS A 18 -3.76 1.96 9.85
C LYS A 18 -2.51 2.07 10.72
N ARG A 19 -1.33 2.25 10.13
CA ARG A 19 -0.05 2.17 10.85
C ARG A 19 0.07 3.17 12.00
N PHE A 20 -0.35 4.42 11.78
CA PHE A 20 -0.41 5.44 12.85
C PHE A 20 -1.31 4.97 14.00
N VAL A 21 -2.51 4.47 13.68
CA VAL A 21 -3.48 3.97 14.67
C VAL A 21 -2.87 2.80 15.45
N LEU A 22 -2.22 1.85 14.77
CA LEU A 22 -1.57 0.71 15.42
C LEU A 22 -0.44 1.13 16.37
N TYR A 23 0.37 2.14 16.01
CA TYR A 23 1.37 2.68 16.93
C TYR A 23 0.73 3.36 18.13
N PHE A 24 -0.32 4.13 17.90
CA PHE A 24 -1.05 4.81 18.97
C PHE A 24 -1.69 3.80 19.93
N ASP A 25 -2.43 2.81 19.40
CA ASP A 25 -3.04 1.72 20.17
C ASP A 25 -1.98 0.95 20.99
N ALA A 26 -0.79 0.71 20.42
CA ALA A 26 0.29 0.04 21.15
C ALA A 26 0.80 0.87 22.33
N MET A 27 0.94 2.19 22.16
CA MET A 27 1.32 3.10 23.25
C MET A 27 0.22 3.20 24.30
N GLU A 28 -1.03 3.39 23.88
CA GLU A 28 -2.21 3.46 24.75
C GLU A 28 -2.36 2.17 25.58
N THR A 29 -2.36 1.00 24.92
CA THR A 29 -2.43 -0.31 25.59
C THR A 29 -1.30 -0.47 26.62
N THR A 30 -0.10 -0.01 26.30
CA THR A 30 1.04 -0.10 27.23
C THR A 30 0.84 0.82 28.45
N CYS A 31 0.31 2.04 28.23
CA CYS A 31 -0.03 2.98 29.30
C CYS A 31 -1.15 2.42 30.20
N ASP A 32 -2.22 1.89 29.63
CA ASP A 32 -3.35 1.32 30.38
C ASP A 32 -2.91 0.16 31.27
N GLN A 33 -2.07 -0.73 30.73
CA GLN A 33 -1.47 -1.82 31.51
C GLN A 33 -0.61 -1.33 32.67
N ALA A 34 0.17 -0.27 32.45
CA ALA A 34 1.02 0.33 33.48
C ALA A 34 0.19 0.96 34.60
N ILE A 35 -0.86 1.71 34.25
CA ILE A 35 -1.80 2.32 35.19
C ILE A 35 -2.52 1.23 36.01
N ALA A 36 -3.08 0.22 35.34
CA ALA A 36 -3.79 -0.87 36.02
C ALA A 36 -2.89 -1.65 36.99
N ALA A 37 -1.61 -1.83 36.63
CA ALA A 37 -0.63 -2.51 37.47
C ALA A 37 0.07 -1.60 38.49
N THR A 38 -0.22 -0.28 38.49
CA THR A 38 0.49 0.74 39.30
C THR A 38 2.01 0.61 39.16
N SER A 39 2.49 0.43 37.93
CA SER A 39 3.89 0.16 37.63
C SER A 39 4.38 1.01 36.45
N ALA A 40 5.69 1.01 36.21
CA ALA A 40 6.24 1.67 35.03
C ALA A 40 5.85 0.91 33.75
N PRO A 41 5.66 1.61 32.61
CA PRO A 41 5.41 0.98 31.31
C PRO A 41 6.46 -0.04 30.93
N ASN A 42 6.03 -1.20 30.42
CA ASN A 42 6.94 -2.23 29.93
C ASN A 42 7.47 -1.87 28.53
N ILE A 43 8.53 -1.06 28.51
CA ILE A 43 9.18 -0.60 27.27
C ILE A 43 9.67 -1.76 26.38
N PRO A 44 10.29 -2.84 26.90
CA PRO A 44 10.68 -3.98 26.06
C PRO A 44 9.50 -4.62 25.31
N SER A 45 8.34 -4.76 25.96
CA SER A 45 7.13 -5.29 25.33
C SER A 45 6.60 -4.35 24.24
N LEU A 46 6.57 -3.05 24.52
CA LEU A 46 6.20 -2.03 23.54
C LEU A 46 7.13 -2.04 22.33
N ALA A 47 8.44 -2.06 22.53
CA ALA A 47 9.44 -2.13 21.45
C ALA A 47 9.20 -3.35 20.55
N LYS A 48 8.94 -4.53 21.12
CA LYS A 48 8.63 -5.75 20.36
C LYS A 48 7.33 -5.65 19.56
N THR A 49 6.37 -4.84 20.02
CA THR A 49 5.12 -4.57 19.30
C THR A 49 5.37 -3.57 18.16
N ILE A 50 6.11 -2.50 18.42
CA ILE A 50 6.53 -1.50 17.42
C ILE A 50 7.38 -2.16 16.31
N ASP A 51 8.30 -3.05 16.65
CA ASP A 51 9.11 -3.81 15.67
C ASP A 51 8.23 -4.67 14.75
N ARG A 52 7.14 -5.24 15.28
CA ARG A 52 6.19 -6.01 14.48
C ARG A 52 5.37 -5.10 13.56
N ILE A 53 4.93 -3.94 14.04
CA ILE A 53 4.19 -2.95 13.23
C ILE A 53 5.10 -2.39 12.11
N SER A 54 6.38 -2.20 12.39
CA SER A 54 7.36 -1.61 11.47
C SER A 54 8.07 -2.62 10.55
N MET A 55 7.73 -3.91 10.64
CA MET A 55 8.41 -5.01 9.94
C MET A 55 8.44 -4.83 8.42
N PHE A 56 7.41 -4.19 7.85
CA PHE A 56 7.38 -3.83 6.44
C PHE A 56 7.56 -2.33 6.25
N THR A 57 8.32 -1.95 5.23
CA THR A 57 8.35 -0.57 4.74
C THR A 57 6.92 -0.10 4.42
N GLU A 58 6.62 1.16 4.75
CA GLU A 58 5.31 1.73 4.40
C GLU A 58 5.05 1.58 2.90
N CYS A 59 3.80 1.31 2.55
CA CYS A 59 3.38 1.27 1.15
C CYS A 59 3.85 2.54 0.42
N ARG A 60 4.59 2.36 -0.69
CA ARG A 60 5.08 3.47 -1.53
C ARG A 60 4.06 3.92 -2.57
N GLU A 61 2.82 3.45 -2.47
CA GLU A 61 1.70 3.82 -3.33
C GLU A 61 2.01 3.54 -4.80
N ASP A 62 1.81 4.54 -5.66
CA ASP A 62 2.08 4.55 -7.08
C ASP A 62 3.55 4.83 -7.42
N ARG A 63 4.43 5.02 -6.42
CA ARG A 63 5.86 5.24 -6.68
C ARG A 63 6.55 3.93 -7.03
N PRO A 64 7.22 3.85 -8.20
CA PRO A 64 7.96 2.64 -8.57
C PRO A 64 9.12 2.41 -7.60
N VAL A 65 9.22 1.20 -7.04
CA VAL A 65 10.31 0.81 -6.14
C VAL A 65 11.08 -0.36 -6.74
N ALA A 66 12.40 -0.24 -6.76
CA ALA A 66 13.29 -1.24 -7.32
C ALA A 66 13.87 -2.17 -6.26
N GLY A 67 14.04 -3.45 -6.59
CA GLY A 67 14.77 -4.42 -5.76
C GLY A 67 14.09 -4.84 -4.46
N GLU A 68 12.82 -4.50 -4.27
CA GLU A 68 12.03 -4.84 -3.08
C GLU A 68 11.26 -6.16 -3.23
N ASN A 69 10.75 -6.65 -2.11
CA ASN A 69 9.96 -7.88 -2.02
C ASN A 69 8.46 -7.61 -2.19
N TRP A 70 7.84 -8.30 -3.15
CA TRP A 70 6.43 -8.12 -3.54
C TRP A 70 5.66 -9.44 -3.51
N TYR A 71 4.42 -9.38 -3.05
CA TYR A 71 3.45 -10.45 -3.19
C TYR A 71 2.75 -10.33 -4.54
N VAL A 72 2.66 -11.42 -5.28
CA VAL A 72 2.04 -11.47 -6.62
C VAL A 72 1.09 -12.65 -6.71
N MET A 73 0.04 -12.54 -7.54
CA MET A 73 -0.83 -13.68 -7.84
C MET A 73 -0.18 -14.59 -8.89
N GLN A 74 -0.40 -15.90 -8.77
CA GLN A 74 0.12 -16.88 -9.73
C GLN A 74 -0.40 -16.66 -11.16
N HIS A 75 -1.65 -16.24 -11.29
CA HIS A 75 -2.34 -16.07 -12.58
C HIS A 75 -2.51 -14.61 -13.01
N LEU A 76 -2.04 -13.65 -12.19
CA LEU A 76 -2.14 -12.21 -12.45
C LEU A 76 -0.88 -11.51 -11.90
N PRO A 77 0.29 -11.71 -12.52
CA PRO A 77 1.55 -11.12 -12.06
C PRO A 77 1.56 -9.59 -12.07
N GLU A 78 0.66 -8.98 -12.84
CA GLU A 78 0.39 -7.54 -12.89
C GLU A 78 -0.10 -6.98 -11.55
N LEU A 79 -0.74 -7.81 -10.72
CA LEU A 79 -1.19 -7.43 -9.38
C LEU A 79 -0.05 -7.58 -8.36
N THR A 80 0.85 -6.60 -8.34
CA THR A 80 1.93 -6.49 -7.36
C THR A 80 1.46 -5.83 -6.06
N VAL A 81 1.73 -6.44 -4.92
CA VAL A 81 1.28 -5.97 -3.60
C VAL A 81 2.44 -5.95 -2.61
N CYS A 82 2.66 -4.81 -1.96
CA CYS A 82 3.70 -4.70 -0.92
C CYS A 82 3.29 -5.44 0.37
N GLY A 83 4.25 -5.71 1.27
CA GLY A 83 3.96 -6.43 2.52
C GLY A 83 2.89 -5.78 3.40
N ASP A 84 2.87 -4.45 3.46
CA ASP A 84 1.89 -3.67 4.23
C ASP A 84 0.45 -3.89 3.74
N CYS A 85 0.22 -3.69 2.44
CA CYS A 85 -1.09 -3.95 1.83
C CYS A 85 -1.47 -5.44 1.82
N TYR A 86 -0.49 -6.34 1.76
CA TYR A 86 -0.75 -7.77 1.84
C TYR A 86 -1.32 -8.17 3.21
N ASP A 87 -0.68 -7.73 4.29
CA ASP A 87 -1.13 -8.03 5.65
C ASP A 87 -2.46 -7.35 6.00
N ASP A 88 -2.71 -6.13 5.53
CA ASP A 88 -3.95 -5.38 5.82
C ASP A 88 -5.15 -5.82 4.95
N VAL A 89 -4.92 -6.20 3.69
CA VAL A 89 -6.01 -6.42 2.72
C VAL A 89 -6.14 -7.88 2.29
N VAL A 90 -5.03 -8.54 1.97
CA VAL A 90 -5.03 -9.87 1.35
C VAL A 90 -5.14 -10.97 2.40
N LYS A 91 -4.30 -10.93 3.43
CA LYS A 91 -4.23 -11.94 4.48
C LYS A 91 -5.55 -12.14 5.24
N PRO A 92 -6.31 -11.09 5.60
CA PRO A 92 -7.63 -11.28 6.21
C PRO A 92 -8.60 -12.03 5.29
N ARG A 93 -8.48 -11.86 3.97
CA ARG A 93 -9.32 -12.56 2.98
C ARG A 93 -8.93 -14.01 2.77
N ILE A 94 -7.65 -14.36 2.91
CA ILE A 94 -7.19 -15.75 2.93
C ILE A 94 -7.80 -16.50 4.12
N LEU A 95 -7.82 -15.87 5.30
CA LEU A 95 -8.39 -16.42 6.52
C LEU A 95 -9.91 -16.60 6.44
N GLN A 96 -10.60 -15.72 5.70
CA GLN A 96 -12.03 -15.79 5.41
C GLN A 96 -12.38 -16.70 4.21
N ASP A 97 -11.47 -17.59 3.81
CA ASP A 97 -11.66 -18.60 2.75
C ASP A 97 -11.88 -18.04 1.32
N GLY A 98 -11.35 -16.85 1.02
CA GLY A 98 -11.38 -16.29 -0.34
C GLY A 98 -10.41 -17.02 -1.27
N GLN A 99 -10.92 -17.85 -2.20
CA GLN A 99 -10.09 -18.56 -3.19
C GLN A 99 -9.28 -17.61 -4.08
N VAL A 100 -9.82 -16.44 -4.44
CA VAL A 100 -9.08 -15.37 -5.14
C VAL A 100 -7.83 -14.96 -4.34
N ALA A 101 -7.96 -14.70 -3.03
CA ALA A 101 -6.86 -14.25 -2.19
C ALA A 101 -5.78 -15.34 -1.99
N ARG A 102 -6.16 -16.63 -2.03
CA ARG A 102 -5.22 -17.76 -1.90
C ARG A 102 -4.28 -17.94 -3.09
N SER A 103 -4.59 -17.34 -4.23
CA SER A 103 -3.74 -17.41 -5.41
C SER A 103 -2.49 -16.52 -5.32
N PHE A 104 -2.37 -15.70 -4.27
CA PHE A 104 -1.13 -14.98 -3.98
C PHE A 104 0.01 -15.92 -3.60
N SER A 105 1.23 -15.53 -3.95
CA SER A 105 2.45 -16.21 -3.56
C SER A 105 2.59 -16.24 -2.03
N MET A 106 2.83 -17.43 -1.46
CA MET A 106 3.05 -17.57 -0.01
C MET A 106 4.25 -16.79 0.51
N ARG A 107 5.29 -16.64 -0.31
CA ARG A 107 6.47 -15.83 -0.02
C ARG A 107 6.57 -14.71 -1.04
N PRO A 108 6.97 -13.50 -0.64
CA PRO A 108 7.18 -12.43 -1.57
C PRO A 108 8.36 -12.75 -2.48
N LYS A 109 8.32 -12.23 -3.71
CA LYS A 109 9.37 -12.33 -4.71
C LYS A 109 10.03 -10.98 -4.88
N GLN A 110 11.35 -10.98 -5.04
CA GLN A 110 12.07 -9.77 -5.37
C GLN A 110 11.78 -9.39 -6.83
N LEU A 111 11.31 -8.16 -7.06
CA LEU A 111 11.04 -7.63 -8.41
C LEU A 111 12.01 -6.50 -8.73
N SER A 112 12.34 -6.36 -10.02
CA SER A 112 13.25 -5.32 -10.49
C SER A 112 12.68 -3.92 -10.28
N ILE A 113 11.39 -3.73 -10.57
CA ILE A 113 10.64 -2.51 -10.33
C ILE A 113 9.14 -2.84 -10.25
N ALA A 114 8.44 -2.32 -9.24
CA ALA A 114 6.99 -2.46 -9.12
C ALA A 114 6.36 -1.32 -8.31
N THR A 115 5.06 -1.14 -8.48
CA THR A 115 4.19 -0.25 -7.67
C THR A 115 3.18 -1.10 -6.91
N CYS A 116 2.64 -0.61 -5.79
CA CYS A 116 1.60 -1.35 -5.08
C CYS A 116 0.26 -1.17 -5.77
N GLN A 117 -0.39 -2.24 -6.19
CA GLN A 117 -1.68 -2.17 -6.89
C GLN A 117 -2.89 -2.08 -5.94
N LEU A 118 -2.68 -2.28 -4.64
CA LEU A 118 -3.71 -2.22 -3.59
C LEU A 118 -3.52 -1.03 -2.64
N TYR A 119 -2.80 0.02 -3.05
CA TYR A 119 -2.64 1.18 -2.18
C TYR A 119 -3.95 1.96 -2.03
N SER A 120 -4.71 2.09 -3.12
CA SER A 120 -5.91 2.92 -3.21
C SER A 120 -7.18 2.22 -2.75
N GLU A 121 -8.12 2.99 -2.22
CA GLU A 121 -9.37 2.44 -1.68
C GLU A 121 -10.25 1.84 -2.78
N ARG A 122 -10.26 2.42 -3.99
CA ARG A 122 -10.96 1.80 -5.12
C ARG A 122 -10.43 0.40 -5.41
N MET A 123 -9.12 0.22 -5.52
CA MET A 123 -8.55 -1.10 -5.84
C MET A 123 -8.72 -2.09 -4.69
N ARG A 124 -8.69 -1.62 -3.44
CA ARG A 124 -9.07 -2.44 -2.29
C ARG A 124 -10.51 -2.93 -2.41
N GLU A 125 -11.46 -2.06 -2.79
CA GLU A 125 -12.85 -2.46 -2.96
C GLU A 125 -13.06 -3.41 -4.16
N VAL A 126 -12.37 -3.18 -5.27
CA VAL A 126 -12.33 -4.12 -6.41
C VAL A 126 -11.87 -5.49 -5.94
N PHE A 127 -10.77 -5.56 -5.19
CA PHE A 127 -10.24 -6.82 -4.66
C PHE A 127 -11.21 -7.50 -3.68
N ARG A 128 -11.79 -6.75 -2.73
CA ARG A 128 -12.79 -7.27 -1.79
C ARG A 128 -14.01 -7.81 -2.52
N LYS A 129 -14.48 -7.12 -3.55
CA LYS A 129 -15.60 -7.55 -4.41
C LYS A 129 -15.27 -8.81 -5.20
N ALA A 130 -14.08 -8.88 -5.79
CA ALA A 130 -13.60 -10.09 -6.48
C ALA A 130 -13.54 -11.29 -5.54
N CYS A 131 -12.98 -11.12 -4.34
CA CYS A 131 -12.94 -12.17 -3.32
C CYS A 131 -14.34 -12.64 -2.92
N ARG A 132 -15.27 -11.72 -2.65
CA ARG A 132 -16.66 -12.07 -2.28
C ARG A 132 -17.40 -12.85 -3.36
N ARG A 133 -17.12 -12.56 -4.64
CA ARG A 133 -17.78 -13.20 -5.80
C ARG A 133 -17.01 -14.40 -6.34
N ASN A 134 -15.84 -14.67 -5.80
CA ASN A 134 -14.85 -15.60 -6.35
C ASN A 134 -14.56 -15.36 -7.85
N ASP A 135 -14.48 -14.09 -8.25
CA ASP A 135 -14.42 -13.69 -9.66
C ASP A 135 -13.03 -13.14 -10.01
N VAL A 136 -12.14 -14.06 -10.42
CA VAL A 136 -10.76 -13.73 -10.82
C VAL A 136 -10.73 -12.90 -12.10
N LYS A 137 -11.63 -13.17 -13.06
CA LYS A 137 -11.69 -12.46 -14.34
C LYS A 137 -12.08 -10.99 -14.16
N TYR A 138 -13.00 -10.71 -13.23
CA TYR A 138 -13.34 -9.35 -12.86
C TYR A 138 -12.13 -8.60 -12.28
N LEU A 139 -11.35 -9.25 -11.40
CA LEU A 139 -10.15 -8.66 -10.82
C LEU A 139 -9.10 -8.35 -11.89
N GLU A 140 -8.80 -9.33 -12.74
CA GLU A 140 -7.87 -9.20 -13.87
C GLU A 140 -8.25 -8.03 -14.77
N GLY A 141 -9.51 -7.96 -15.21
CA GLY A 141 -9.97 -6.86 -16.07
C GLY A 141 -9.78 -5.49 -15.44
N LYS A 142 -10.00 -5.36 -14.12
CA LYS A 142 -9.80 -4.10 -13.39
C LYS A 142 -8.35 -3.74 -13.15
N VAL A 143 -7.48 -4.74 -12.93
CA VAL A 143 -6.03 -4.53 -12.81
C VAL A 143 -5.44 -4.06 -14.14
N LEU A 144 -5.80 -4.72 -15.25
CA LEU A 144 -5.32 -4.35 -16.58
C LEU A 144 -5.85 -2.98 -17.03
N GLU A 145 -7.13 -2.66 -16.73
CA GLU A 145 -7.70 -1.33 -16.96
C GLU A 145 -6.89 -0.26 -16.22
N ARG A 146 -6.57 -0.50 -14.95
CA ARG A 146 -5.77 0.39 -14.12
C ARG A 146 -4.38 0.60 -14.69
N GLN A 147 -3.66 -0.45 -15.02
CA GLN A 147 -2.31 -0.32 -15.57
C GLN A 147 -2.30 0.47 -16.88
N LYS A 148 -3.31 0.29 -17.73
CA LYS A 148 -3.45 1.06 -18.97
C LYS A 148 -3.63 2.55 -18.71
N ILE A 149 -4.47 2.91 -17.74
CA ILE A 149 -4.73 4.30 -17.37
C ILE A 149 -3.48 4.91 -16.71
N GLU A 150 -2.86 4.21 -15.77
CA GLU A 150 -1.62 4.62 -15.10
C GLU A 150 -0.51 4.90 -16.12
N ALA A 151 -0.31 3.97 -17.07
CA ALA A 151 0.67 4.13 -18.14
C ALA A 151 0.36 5.35 -19.03
N SER A 152 -0.90 5.61 -19.36
CA SER A 152 -1.31 6.78 -20.14
C SER A 152 -1.03 8.09 -19.38
N ILE A 153 -1.31 8.14 -18.09
CA ILE A 153 -1.08 9.32 -17.25
C ILE A 153 0.42 9.56 -17.07
N HIS A 154 1.21 8.53 -16.80
CA HIS A 154 2.66 8.64 -16.71
C HIS A 154 3.29 9.09 -18.03
N ALA A 155 2.82 8.58 -19.17
CA ALA A 155 3.29 9.02 -20.48
C ALA A 155 2.99 10.51 -20.73
N GLU A 156 1.80 10.97 -20.35
CA GLU A 156 1.42 12.38 -20.51
C GLU A 156 2.17 13.30 -19.55
N LEU A 157 2.34 12.91 -18.28
CA LEU A 157 3.17 13.62 -17.32
C LEU A 157 4.63 13.72 -17.80
N ALA A 158 5.18 12.65 -18.36
CA ALA A 158 6.54 12.67 -18.93
C ALA A 158 6.67 13.62 -20.12
N ARG A 159 5.63 13.75 -20.95
CA ARG A 159 5.59 14.72 -22.07
C ARG A 159 5.55 16.16 -21.55
N LEU A 160 4.70 16.45 -20.57
CA LEU A 160 4.60 17.78 -19.96
C LEU A 160 5.87 18.16 -19.21
N HIS A 161 6.49 17.23 -18.48
CA HIS A 161 7.76 17.44 -17.81
C HIS A 161 8.90 17.85 -18.75
N LYS A 162 8.95 17.31 -19.98
CA LYS A 162 9.94 17.72 -20.99
C LYS A 162 9.76 19.17 -21.48
N ARG A 163 8.57 19.75 -21.27
CA ARG A 163 8.23 21.15 -21.60
C ARG A 163 8.31 22.08 -20.39
N ARG A 164 8.71 21.55 -19.22
CA ARG A 164 8.75 22.30 -17.96
C ARG A 164 9.68 23.50 -18.06
N GLY A 165 9.19 24.67 -17.67
CA GLY A 165 9.89 25.96 -17.76
C GLY A 165 9.50 26.84 -18.95
N GLN A 166 8.56 26.40 -19.80
CA GLN A 166 8.05 27.21 -20.90
C GLN A 166 6.84 28.08 -20.51
N ASP A 167 5.89 27.58 -19.70
CA ASP A 167 4.64 28.29 -19.33
C ASP A 167 4.00 27.76 -18.03
N GLU A 168 3.38 28.65 -17.23
CA GLU A 168 2.58 28.34 -16.03
C GLU A 168 1.39 27.39 -16.33
N TRP A 169 0.93 27.38 -17.58
CA TRP A 169 -0.12 26.48 -18.07
C TRP A 169 0.28 25.00 -18.01
N THR A 170 1.57 24.69 -18.23
CA THR A 170 2.07 23.30 -18.20
C THR A 170 2.00 22.70 -16.80
N GLU A 171 2.25 23.52 -15.76
CA GLU A 171 2.15 23.09 -14.36
C GLU A 171 0.69 22.82 -13.96
N LYS A 172 -0.24 23.70 -14.35
CA LYS A 172 -1.68 23.50 -14.10
C LYS A 172 -2.22 22.22 -14.75
N GLU A 173 -1.79 21.90 -15.97
CA GLU A 173 -2.23 20.68 -16.65
C GLU A 173 -1.66 19.42 -15.98
N MET A 174 -0.41 19.46 -15.51
CA MET A 174 0.17 18.37 -14.71
C MET A 174 -0.60 18.14 -13.40
N GLU A 175 -0.92 19.21 -12.66
CA GLU A 175 -1.72 19.12 -11.44
C GLU A 175 -3.11 18.55 -11.69
N LYS A 176 -3.74 18.93 -12.79
CA LYS A 176 -5.06 18.42 -13.20
C LYS A 176 -5.01 16.92 -13.53
N LEU A 177 -3.96 16.45 -14.21
CA LEU A 177 -3.76 15.02 -14.47
C LEU A 177 -3.57 14.23 -13.17
N ILE A 178 -2.73 14.73 -12.24
CA ILE A 178 -2.51 14.10 -10.93
C ILE A 178 -3.80 14.09 -10.10
N SER A 179 -4.58 15.17 -10.13
CA SER A 179 -5.87 15.26 -9.43
C SER A 179 -6.89 14.29 -9.99
N THR A 180 -6.95 14.15 -11.33
CA THR A 180 -7.83 13.19 -11.99
C THR A 180 -7.47 11.76 -11.60
N TRP A 181 -6.18 11.43 -11.58
CA TRP A 181 -5.70 10.12 -11.12
C TRP A 181 -6.11 9.83 -9.68
N LYS A 182 -5.84 10.78 -8.77
CA LYS A 182 -6.18 10.65 -7.35
C LYS A 182 -7.68 10.53 -7.06
N LYS A 183 -8.54 11.11 -7.91
CA LYS A 183 -10.00 10.94 -7.81
C LYS A 183 -10.47 9.61 -8.38
N TRP A 184 -9.70 9.04 -9.28
CA TRP A 184 -10.02 7.77 -9.89
C TRP A 184 -9.59 6.58 -9.03
N GLU A 185 -8.49 6.68 -8.29
CA GLU A 185 -7.99 5.70 -7.30
C GLU A 185 -8.68 5.82 -5.92
#